data_AF-A0A537PDN9-F1
#
_entry.id   AF-A0A537PDN9-F1
#
_cell.length_a   1.000
_cell.length_b   1.000
_cell.length_c   1.000
_cell.angle_alpha   90.00
_cell.angle_beta   90.00
_cell.angle_gamma   90.00
#
_symmetry.space_group_name_H-M   'P 1'
#
loop_
_entity.id
_entity.type
_entity.pdbx_description
1 polymer ?
#
loop_
_entity_poly.entity_id
_entity_poly.type
_entity_poly.pdbx_seq_one_letter_code
_entity_poly.pdbx_strand_id
1 'polypeptide(L)'
;MTNVSIDDSSASRKRAVALHQAGEIQRAADMYEALLQVGTARADILGLLSVAQLQLGKRKEALVSWRNSLLAEKAIPRRLRNIANFLLAMLQLDEAQSLQRKNETPNTDFLDGVDIPVWPKDLPIERDDQAIILALAGCLVKLDRNEAGLRLLDSGFAQLSGDPDFVAAAVSIMLDAGSAGKALSLLRPLTSAAHQDNAALFIAHAAAALASGRKEEARALSL
;
A
#
# COMPACT_ATOMS: atom_id res chain seq x y z
N MET A 1 -28.39 -28.01 -0.52
CA MET A 1 -27.00 -27.51 -0.38
C MET A 1 -26.20 -28.04 -1.56
N THR A 2 -25.91 -27.20 -2.56
CA THR A 2 -25.09 -27.60 -3.70
C THR A 2 -23.63 -27.68 -3.27
N ASN A 3 -23.10 -28.90 -3.21
CA ASN A 3 -21.68 -29.18 -3.02
C ASN A 3 -20.96 -28.69 -4.28
N VAL A 4 -20.40 -27.49 -4.24
CA VAL A 4 -19.67 -26.94 -5.39
C VAL A 4 -18.25 -27.49 -5.33
N SER A 5 -17.91 -28.32 -6.31
CA SER A 5 -16.56 -28.82 -6.54
C SER A 5 -15.60 -27.64 -6.64
N ILE A 6 -14.59 -27.57 -5.76
CA ILE A 6 -13.51 -26.59 -5.85
C ILE A 6 -12.54 -27.11 -6.90
N ASP A 7 -12.40 -26.35 -7.98
CA ASP A 7 -11.43 -26.55 -9.04
C ASP A 7 -10.49 -25.34 -9.13
N ASP A 8 -9.47 -25.41 -9.98
CA ASP A 8 -8.55 -24.29 -10.21
C ASP A 8 -9.10 -23.21 -11.16
N SER A 9 -10.43 -23.16 -11.31
CA SER A 9 -11.05 -22.21 -12.22
C SER A 9 -10.98 -20.78 -11.66
N SER A 10 -11.00 -19.82 -12.59
CA SER A 10 -11.20 -18.42 -12.25
C SER A 10 -12.52 -18.17 -11.51
N ALA A 11 -13.52 -19.03 -11.67
CA ALA A 11 -14.80 -18.93 -10.97
C ALA A 11 -14.67 -19.27 -9.48
N SER A 12 -13.99 -20.36 -9.15
CA SER A 12 -13.69 -20.75 -7.76
C SER A 12 -12.90 -19.66 -7.03
N ARG A 13 -11.93 -19.04 -7.70
CA ARG A 13 -11.18 -17.88 -7.18
C ARG A 13 -12.07 -16.66 -6.95
N LYS A 14 -12.85 -16.24 -7.95
CA LYS A 14 -13.76 -15.08 -7.83
C LYS A 14 -14.75 -15.26 -6.69
N ARG A 15 -15.23 -16.49 -6.49
CA ARG A 15 -16.13 -16.81 -5.39
C ARG A 15 -15.45 -16.68 -4.02
N ALA A 16 -14.22 -17.17 -3.86
CA ALA A 16 -13.46 -17.02 -2.62
C ALA A 16 -13.25 -15.53 -2.28
N VAL A 17 -12.89 -14.71 -3.29
CA VAL A 17 -12.78 -13.25 -3.15
C VAL A 17 -14.11 -12.61 -2.78
N ALA A 18 -15.22 -13.02 -3.40
CA ALA A 18 -16.55 -12.49 -3.07
C ALA A 18 -16.96 -12.80 -1.62
N LEU A 19 -16.67 -14.00 -1.11
CA LEU A 19 -16.88 -14.34 0.30
C LEU A 19 -16.04 -13.47 1.22
N HIS A 20 -14.78 -13.23 0.85
CA HIS A 20 -13.88 -12.36 1.62
C HIS A 20 -14.43 -10.94 1.70
N GLN A 21 -14.82 -10.36 0.56
CA GLN A 21 -15.40 -9.02 0.48
C GLN A 21 -16.74 -8.91 1.22
N ALA A 22 -17.52 -9.99 1.29
CA ALA A 22 -18.77 -10.06 2.06
C ALA A 22 -18.56 -10.20 3.58
N GLY A 23 -17.32 -10.28 4.06
CA GLY A 23 -17.02 -10.48 5.48
C GLY A 23 -17.16 -11.93 5.95
N GLU A 24 -17.40 -12.89 5.05
CA GLU A 24 -17.45 -14.32 5.37
C GLU A 24 -16.02 -14.90 5.48
N ILE A 25 -15.20 -14.31 6.36
CA ILE A 25 -13.73 -14.48 6.38
C ILE A 25 -13.32 -15.94 6.55
N GLN A 26 -13.98 -16.69 7.44
CA GLN A 26 -13.64 -18.11 7.65
C GLN A 26 -13.90 -18.94 6.39
N ARG A 27 -15.04 -18.74 5.71
CA ARG A 27 -15.36 -19.47 4.48
C ARG A 27 -14.43 -19.09 3.33
N ALA A 28 -14.02 -17.82 3.27
CA ALA A 28 -13.01 -17.39 2.30
C ALA A 28 -11.67 -18.08 2.54
N ALA A 29 -11.20 -18.14 3.79
CA ALA A 29 -9.96 -18.84 4.15
C ALA A 29 -10.02 -20.33 3.76
N ASP A 30 -11.10 -21.03 4.10
CA ASP A 30 -11.29 -22.44 3.73
C ASP A 30 -11.23 -22.65 2.21
N MET A 31 -11.84 -21.73 1.44
CA MET A 31 -11.79 -21.78 -0.03
C MET A 31 -10.39 -21.49 -0.58
N TYR A 32 -9.66 -20.54 -0.02
CA TYR A 32 -8.28 -20.27 -0.43
C TYR A 32 -7.37 -21.47 -0.14
N GLU A 33 -7.50 -22.10 1.01
CA GLU A 33 -6.75 -23.31 1.36
C GLU A 33 -7.06 -24.45 0.39
N ALA A 34 -8.33 -24.66 0.03
CA ALA A 34 -8.71 -25.64 -0.97
C ALA A 34 -8.14 -25.32 -2.36
N LEU A 35 -8.18 -24.05 -2.80
CA LEU A 35 -7.58 -23.62 -4.06
C LEU A 35 -6.07 -23.90 -4.12
N LEU A 36 -5.36 -23.75 -3.00
CA LEU A 36 -3.92 -24.05 -2.92
C LEU A 36 -3.60 -25.54 -3.10
N GLN A 37 -4.55 -26.44 -2.82
CA GLN A 37 -4.39 -27.87 -3.08
C GLN A 37 -4.50 -28.22 -4.58
N VAL A 38 -5.12 -27.37 -5.41
CA VAL A 38 -5.42 -27.67 -6.82
C VAL A 38 -4.43 -27.06 -7.83
N GLY A 39 -3.72 -25.97 -7.49
CA GLY A 39 -2.30 -25.84 -7.91
C GLY A 39 -1.79 -24.69 -8.81
N THR A 40 -2.57 -23.83 -9.50
CA THR A 40 -1.96 -22.88 -10.49
C THR A 40 -1.80 -21.41 -10.07
N ALA A 41 -2.52 -20.90 -9.07
CA ALA A 41 -2.43 -19.48 -8.66
C ALA A 41 -1.85 -19.28 -7.25
N ARG A 42 -0.70 -19.91 -6.95
CA ARG A 42 -0.19 -20.03 -5.58
C ARG A 42 0.10 -18.68 -4.90
N ALA A 43 0.75 -17.74 -5.57
CA ALA A 43 1.19 -16.50 -4.92
C ALA A 43 0.01 -15.59 -4.52
N ASP A 44 -0.88 -15.27 -5.45
CA ASP A 44 -2.05 -14.43 -5.19
C ASP A 44 -2.98 -15.03 -4.13
N ILE A 45 -3.23 -16.35 -4.21
CA ILE A 45 -4.07 -17.04 -3.22
C ILE A 45 -3.40 -17.07 -1.84
N LEU A 46 -2.08 -17.29 -1.75
CA LEU A 46 -1.34 -17.17 -0.50
C LEU A 46 -1.41 -15.75 0.10
N GLY A 47 -1.34 -14.72 -0.76
CA GLY A 47 -1.50 -13.33 -0.35
C GLY A 47 -2.89 -13.07 0.23
N LEU A 48 -3.95 -13.50 -0.45
CA LEU A 48 -5.33 -13.36 0.02
C LEU A 48 -5.60 -14.16 1.31
N LEU A 49 -5.10 -15.39 1.37
CA LEU A 49 -5.18 -16.23 2.57
C LEU A 49 -4.50 -15.56 3.76
N SER A 50 -3.34 -14.93 3.56
CA SER A 50 -2.63 -14.24 4.64
C SER A 50 -3.46 -13.10 5.24
N VAL A 51 -4.18 -12.33 4.42
CA VAL A 51 -5.07 -11.25 4.87
C VAL A 51 -6.28 -11.83 5.62
N ALA A 52 -6.90 -12.90 5.10
CA ALA A 52 -8.00 -13.57 5.79
C ALA A 52 -7.56 -14.15 7.14
N GLN A 53 -6.36 -14.74 7.22
CA GLN A 53 -5.79 -15.25 8.46
C GLN A 53 -5.55 -14.12 9.49
N LEU A 54 -5.07 -12.93 9.07
CA LEU A 54 -4.97 -11.77 9.97
C LEU A 54 -6.32 -11.36 10.53
N GLN A 55 -7.34 -11.27 9.69
CA GLN A 55 -8.70 -10.90 10.09
C GLN A 55 -9.34 -11.92 11.04
N LEU A 56 -8.91 -13.18 10.99
CA LEU A 56 -9.29 -14.23 11.94
C LEU A 56 -8.43 -14.27 13.21
N GLY A 57 -7.48 -13.34 13.37
CA GLY A 57 -6.55 -13.31 14.52
C GLY A 57 -5.42 -14.35 14.45
N LYS A 58 -5.27 -15.07 13.33
CA LYS A 58 -4.24 -16.10 13.10
C LYS A 58 -2.93 -15.48 12.61
N ARG A 59 -2.33 -14.62 13.43
CA ARG A 59 -1.18 -13.77 13.03
C ARG A 59 0.05 -14.57 12.58
N LYS A 60 0.33 -15.70 13.23
CA LYS A 60 1.53 -16.53 12.91
C LYS A 60 1.37 -17.21 11.56
N GLU A 61 0.21 -17.78 11.30
CA GLU A 61 -0.17 -18.43 10.04
C GLU A 61 -0.17 -17.41 8.90
N ALA A 62 -0.73 -16.23 9.15
CA ALA A 62 -0.76 -15.13 8.20
C ALA A 62 0.66 -14.74 7.73
N LEU A 63 1.61 -14.60 8.66
CA LEU A 63 2.99 -14.27 8.34
C LEU A 63 3.67 -15.35 7.48
N VAL A 64 3.38 -16.63 7.73
CA VAL A 64 3.90 -17.74 6.92
C VAL A 64 3.31 -17.70 5.51
N SER A 65 1.99 -17.59 5.39
CA SER A 65 1.29 -17.49 4.10
C SER A 65 1.77 -16.28 3.29
N TRP A 66 1.93 -15.13 3.95
CA TRP A 66 2.40 -13.91 3.32
C TRP A 66 3.83 -14.06 2.80
N ARG A 67 4.77 -14.55 3.62
CA ARG A 67 6.15 -14.78 3.16
C ARG A 67 6.23 -15.78 2.00
N ASN A 68 5.43 -16.84 2.06
CA ASN A 68 5.34 -17.80 0.95
C ASN A 68 4.77 -17.15 -0.33
N SER A 69 3.82 -16.22 -0.20
CA SER A 69 3.30 -15.44 -1.34
C SER A 69 4.40 -14.61 -2.02
N LEU A 70 5.28 -13.98 -1.22
CA LEU A 70 6.38 -13.16 -1.73
C LEU A 70 7.47 -13.99 -2.40
N LEU A 71 7.75 -15.19 -1.87
CA LEU A 71 8.71 -16.12 -2.49
C LEU A 71 8.22 -16.64 -3.85
N ALA A 72 6.90 -16.87 -3.95
CA ALA A 72 6.26 -17.39 -5.15
C ALA A 72 6.04 -16.32 -6.24
N GLU A 73 5.73 -15.07 -5.88
CA GLU A 73 5.47 -14.00 -6.85
C GLU A 73 6.76 -13.45 -7.48
N LYS A 74 6.79 -13.39 -8.81
CA LYS A 74 7.93 -12.85 -9.58
C LYS A 74 7.61 -11.52 -10.26
N ALA A 75 6.34 -11.21 -10.51
CA ALA A 75 5.93 -9.94 -11.08
C ALA A 75 5.88 -8.86 -9.99
N ILE A 76 6.66 -7.80 -10.20
CA ILE A 76 6.78 -6.70 -9.25
C ILE A 76 5.42 -6.04 -8.91
N PRO A 77 4.53 -5.73 -9.88
CA PRO A 77 3.24 -5.10 -9.54
C PRO A 77 2.37 -5.94 -8.59
N ARG A 78 2.29 -7.27 -8.83
CA ARG A 78 1.55 -8.18 -7.96
C ARG A 78 2.23 -8.34 -6.61
N ARG A 79 3.56 -8.39 -6.57
CA ARG A 79 4.32 -8.43 -5.31
C ARG A 79 4.08 -7.17 -4.47
N LEU A 80 4.12 -5.98 -5.07
CA LEU A 80 3.81 -4.72 -4.41
C LEU A 80 2.38 -4.72 -3.85
N ARG A 81 1.41 -5.19 -4.64
CA ARG A 81 0.00 -5.33 -4.22
C ARG A 81 -0.13 -6.26 -3.01
N ASN A 82 0.53 -7.40 -3.02
CA ASN A 82 0.49 -8.38 -1.91
C ASN A 82 1.14 -7.82 -0.63
N ILE A 83 2.24 -7.07 -0.76
CA ILE A 83 2.84 -6.37 0.38
C ILE A 83 1.86 -5.31 0.90
N ALA A 84 1.35 -4.43 0.02
CA ALA A 84 0.44 -3.35 0.40
C ALA A 84 -0.78 -3.87 1.16
N ASN A 85 -1.46 -4.89 0.62
CA ASN A 85 -2.64 -5.48 1.23
C ASN A 85 -2.36 -6.06 2.63
N PHE A 86 -1.22 -6.75 2.78
CA PHE A 86 -0.84 -7.31 4.08
C PHE A 86 -0.50 -6.23 5.10
N LEU A 87 0.27 -5.20 4.71
CA LEU A 87 0.63 -4.11 5.62
C LEU A 87 -0.59 -3.28 6.05
N LEU A 88 -1.52 -3.01 5.12
CA LEU A 88 -2.78 -2.36 5.45
C LEU A 88 -3.57 -3.18 6.47
N ALA A 89 -3.71 -4.49 6.27
CA ALA A 89 -4.42 -5.37 7.20
C ALA A 89 -3.73 -5.44 8.57
N MET A 90 -2.40 -5.48 8.61
CA MET A 90 -1.62 -5.44 9.84
C MET A 90 -1.84 -4.13 10.61
N LEU A 91 -1.75 -3.00 9.93
CA LEU A 91 -1.94 -1.68 10.55
C LEU A 91 -3.38 -1.50 11.06
N GLN A 92 -4.39 -1.97 10.32
CA GLN A 92 -5.79 -1.94 10.77
C GLN A 92 -6.01 -2.79 12.03
N LEU A 93 -5.38 -3.97 12.10
CA LEU A 93 -5.45 -4.84 13.27
C LEU A 93 -4.73 -4.22 14.48
N ASP A 94 -3.56 -3.64 14.27
CA ASP A 94 -2.79 -2.98 15.33
C ASP A 94 -3.50 -1.69 15.79
N GLU A 95 -4.17 -0.93 14.92
CA GLU A 95 -5.02 0.21 15.28
C GLU A 95 -6.19 -0.22 16.18
N ALA A 96 -6.91 -1.27 15.80
CA ALA A 96 -7.99 -1.84 16.61
C ALA A 96 -7.52 -2.31 18.00
N GLN A 97 -6.28 -2.81 18.10
CA GLN A 97 -5.69 -3.28 19.37
C GLN A 97 -5.06 -2.15 20.20
N SER A 98 -4.48 -1.13 19.56
CA SER A 98 -3.81 0.00 20.22
C SER A 98 -4.78 1.01 20.83
N LEU A 99 -6.02 1.08 20.35
CA LEU A 99 -7.13 1.75 21.08
C LEU A 99 -7.25 1.26 22.54
N GLN A 100 -6.73 0.06 22.84
CA GLN A 100 -6.70 -0.53 24.18
C GLN A 100 -5.33 -0.41 24.88
N ARG A 101 -4.25 -0.06 24.15
CA ARG A 101 -2.86 0.03 24.64
C ARG A 101 -2.23 1.35 24.18
N LYS A 102 -2.27 2.37 25.03
CA LYS A 102 -1.66 3.68 24.74
C LYS A 102 -0.13 3.55 24.68
N ASN A 103 0.46 4.14 23.63
CA ASN A 103 1.90 4.45 23.47
C ASN A 103 2.84 3.28 23.10
N GLU A 104 2.35 2.20 22.50
CA GLU A 104 3.25 1.18 21.93
C GLU A 104 3.61 1.51 20.48
N THR A 105 4.91 1.49 20.19
CA THR A 105 5.41 1.54 18.80
C THR A 105 4.94 0.30 18.05
N PRO A 106 4.50 0.41 16.78
CA PRO A 106 4.16 -0.75 15.96
C PRO A 106 5.31 -1.75 15.92
N ASN A 107 5.03 -3.04 16.08
CA ASN A 107 6.05 -4.09 15.89
C ASN A 107 6.40 -4.15 14.39
N THR A 108 7.68 -3.98 14.05
CA THR A 108 8.14 -3.98 12.65
C THR A 108 9.03 -5.17 12.29
N ASP A 109 9.34 -6.06 13.23
CA ASP A 109 10.27 -7.20 13.05
C ASP A 109 9.82 -8.16 11.95
N PHE A 110 8.51 -8.18 11.66
CA PHE A 110 7.97 -9.02 10.60
C PHE A 110 8.43 -8.60 9.19
N LEU A 111 8.87 -7.34 9.03
CA LEU A 111 9.44 -6.81 7.80
C LEU A 111 10.92 -7.17 7.62
N ASP A 112 11.58 -7.71 8.64
CA ASP A 112 13.01 -7.98 8.55
C ASP A 112 13.30 -9.05 7.50
N GLY A 113 14.28 -8.76 6.64
CA GLY A 113 14.63 -9.59 5.49
C GLY A 113 13.60 -9.57 4.35
N VAL A 114 12.52 -8.80 4.45
CA VAL A 114 11.57 -8.61 3.36
C VAL A 114 12.13 -7.59 2.37
N ASP A 115 12.49 -8.06 1.17
CA ASP A 115 12.84 -7.19 0.06
C ASP A 115 11.58 -6.47 -0.45
N ILE A 116 11.61 -5.13 -0.41
CA ILE A 116 10.55 -4.25 -0.92
C ILE A 116 11.01 -3.72 -2.28
N PRO A 117 10.47 -4.22 -3.39
CA PRO A 117 10.89 -3.76 -4.71
C PRO A 117 10.39 -2.33 -4.96
N VAL A 118 10.98 -1.67 -5.95
CA VAL A 118 10.50 -0.41 -6.51
C VAL A 118 9.71 -0.68 -7.79
N TRP A 119 8.90 0.28 -8.25
CA TRP A 119 8.20 0.15 -9.52
C TRP A 119 9.19 0.03 -10.69
N PRO A 120 9.00 -0.91 -11.65
CA PRO A 120 9.90 -1.05 -12.79
C PRO A 120 9.84 0.17 -13.72
N LYS A 121 11.00 0.71 -14.11
CA LYS A 121 11.08 1.91 -14.95
C LYS A 121 10.41 1.72 -16.32
N ASP A 122 10.49 0.52 -16.87
CA ASP A 122 10.02 0.19 -18.22
C ASP A 122 8.54 -0.25 -18.26
N LEU A 123 7.85 -0.26 -17.11
CA LEU A 123 6.45 -0.62 -17.02
C LEU A 123 5.59 0.64 -16.77
N PRO A 124 4.65 0.99 -17.65
CA PRO A 124 3.73 2.10 -17.41
C PRO A 124 2.96 1.94 -16.10
N ILE A 125 2.76 3.05 -15.37
CA ILE A 125 1.96 3.06 -14.14
C ILE A 125 0.50 3.36 -14.50
N GLU A 126 -0.39 2.40 -14.26
CA GLU A 126 -1.84 2.60 -14.39
C GLU A 126 -2.43 3.20 -13.09
N ARG A 127 -3.68 3.67 -13.12
CA ARG A 127 -4.33 4.28 -11.94
C ARG A 127 -4.36 3.35 -10.72
N ASP A 128 -4.63 2.06 -10.93
CA ASP A 128 -4.64 1.09 -9.84
C ASP A 128 -3.25 0.91 -9.22
N ASP A 129 -2.19 1.06 -10.02
CA ASP A 129 -0.81 0.96 -9.58
C ASP A 129 -0.39 2.19 -8.77
N GLN A 130 -0.84 3.37 -9.16
CA GLN A 130 -0.65 4.61 -8.39
C GLN A 130 -1.17 4.44 -6.96
N ALA A 131 -2.40 3.92 -6.81
CA ALA A 131 -3.01 3.69 -5.51
C ALA A 131 -2.20 2.70 -4.67
N ILE A 132 -1.64 1.66 -5.27
CA ILE A 132 -0.80 0.66 -4.59
C ILE A 132 0.53 1.27 -4.14
N ILE A 133 1.18 2.05 -5.00
CA ILE A 133 2.43 2.75 -4.69
C ILE A 133 2.23 3.68 -3.48
N LEU A 134 1.18 4.51 -3.52
CA LEU A 134 0.85 5.44 -2.44
C LEU A 134 0.50 4.71 -1.14
N ALA A 135 -0.37 3.70 -1.21
CA ALA A 135 -0.78 2.93 -0.04
C ALA A 135 0.40 2.21 0.61
N LEU A 136 1.26 1.56 -0.18
CA LEU A 136 2.44 0.87 0.34
C LEU A 136 3.46 1.84 0.92
N ALA A 137 3.77 2.93 0.21
CA ALA A 137 4.70 3.95 0.72
C ALA A 137 4.20 4.53 2.06
N GLY A 138 2.92 4.85 2.17
CA GLY A 138 2.31 5.31 3.42
C GLY A 138 2.38 4.27 4.54
N CYS A 139 2.14 2.99 4.24
CA CYS A 139 2.29 1.92 5.22
C CYS A 139 3.74 1.81 5.71
N LEU A 140 4.72 1.90 4.80
CA LEU A 140 6.14 1.82 5.15
C LEU A 140 6.55 2.98 6.06
N VAL A 141 6.11 4.20 5.78
CA VAL A 141 6.38 5.37 6.64
C VAL A 141 5.74 5.21 8.02
N LYS A 142 4.48 4.75 8.10
CA LYS A 142 3.83 4.44 9.39
C LYS A 142 4.52 3.34 10.21
N LEU A 143 5.27 2.47 9.54
CA LEU A 143 6.08 1.40 10.14
C LEU A 143 7.56 1.78 10.25
N ASP A 144 7.87 3.08 10.24
CA ASP A 144 9.23 3.64 10.37
C ASP A 144 10.24 3.10 9.34
N ARG A 145 9.76 2.66 8.17
CA ARG A 145 10.56 2.29 7.00
C ARG A 145 10.60 3.44 5.99
N ASN A 146 10.94 4.63 6.47
CA ASN A 146 10.90 5.90 5.72
C ASN A 146 11.69 5.83 4.40
N GLU A 147 12.92 5.30 4.43
CA GLU A 147 13.75 5.18 3.23
C GLU A 147 13.13 4.28 2.16
N ALA A 148 12.50 3.17 2.55
CA ALA A 148 11.85 2.26 1.62
C ALA A 148 10.60 2.90 1.01
N GLY A 149 9.79 3.60 1.83
CA GLY A 149 8.63 4.34 1.36
C GLY A 149 9.02 5.43 0.35
N LEU A 150 10.02 6.26 0.67
CA LEU A 150 10.51 7.30 -0.23
C LEU A 150 11.11 6.74 -1.52
N ARG A 151 11.87 5.65 -1.44
CA ARG A 151 12.44 4.98 -2.63
C ARG A 151 11.35 4.45 -3.56
N LEU A 152 10.25 3.94 -3.01
CA LEU A 152 9.11 3.49 -3.79
C LEU A 152 8.41 4.69 -4.46
N LEU A 153 8.18 5.80 -3.75
CA LEU A 153 7.62 7.02 -4.35
C LEU A 153 8.50 7.56 -5.49
N ASP A 154 9.83 7.53 -5.32
CA ASP A 154 10.78 7.96 -6.34
C ASP A 154 10.65 7.19 -7.65
N SER A 155 10.39 5.89 -7.56
CA SER A 155 10.12 5.07 -8.74
C SER A 155 8.82 5.46 -9.44
N GLY A 156 7.81 5.92 -8.68
CA GLY A 156 6.58 6.46 -9.23
C GLY A 156 6.78 7.82 -9.91
N PHE A 157 7.51 8.73 -9.27
CA PHE A 157 7.79 10.07 -9.80
C PHE A 157 8.58 10.07 -11.11
N ALA A 158 9.33 9.01 -11.40
CA ALA A 158 10.01 8.83 -12.68
C ALA A 158 9.05 8.92 -13.88
N GLN A 159 7.78 8.56 -13.70
CA GLN A 159 6.75 8.65 -14.75
C GLN A 159 5.65 9.67 -14.41
N LEU A 160 5.43 9.97 -13.12
CA LEU A 160 4.26 10.72 -12.62
C LEU A 160 4.62 12.04 -11.94
N SER A 161 5.85 12.54 -12.06
CA SER A 161 6.22 13.85 -11.49
C SER A 161 5.43 15.04 -12.07
N GLY A 162 4.85 14.87 -13.26
CA GLY A 162 3.94 15.85 -13.88
C GLY A 162 2.46 15.67 -13.54
N ASP A 163 2.09 14.62 -12.80
CA ASP A 163 0.70 14.33 -12.42
C ASP A 163 0.37 15.04 -11.09
N PRO A 164 -0.47 16.09 -11.10
CA PRO A 164 -0.73 16.87 -9.90
C PRO A 164 -1.48 16.09 -8.82
N ASP A 165 -2.34 15.14 -9.19
CA ASP A 165 -3.12 14.36 -8.24
C ASP A 165 -2.22 13.34 -7.52
N PHE A 166 -1.36 12.65 -8.28
CA PHE A 166 -0.37 11.74 -7.72
C PHE A 166 0.62 12.46 -6.80
N VAL A 167 1.18 13.60 -7.25
CA VAL A 167 2.12 14.38 -6.45
C VAL A 167 1.46 14.89 -5.18
N ALA A 168 0.27 15.50 -5.27
CA ALA A 168 -0.45 16.01 -4.09
C ALA A 168 -0.71 14.91 -3.05
N ALA A 169 -1.13 13.71 -3.49
CA ALA A 169 -1.33 12.58 -2.59
C ALA A 169 -0.02 12.11 -1.91
N ALA A 170 1.09 12.07 -2.66
CA ALA A 170 2.38 11.63 -2.16
C ALA A 170 3.01 12.60 -1.14
N VAL A 171 2.70 13.91 -1.20
CA VAL A 171 3.32 14.90 -0.31
C VAL A 171 3.11 14.56 1.16
N SER A 172 1.90 14.18 1.58
CA SER A 172 1.62 13.83 2.97
C SER A 172 2.59 12.75 3.51
N ILE A 173 2.77 11.68 2.73
CA ILE A 173 3.70 10.59 3.01
C ILE A 173 5.15 11.10 3.07
N MET A 174 5.53 11.99 2.15
CA MET A 174 6.86 12.58 2.14
C MET A 174 7.13 13.48 3.36
N LEU A 175 6.13 14.22 3.83
CA LEU A 175 6.24 15.06 5.02
C LEU A 175 6.39 14.20 6.28
N ASP A 176 5.57 13.15 6.41
CA ASP A 176 5.67 12.19 7.51
C ASP A 176 7.05 11.49 7.53
N ALA A 177 7.65 11.26 6.35
CA ALA A 177 8.99 10.72 6.20
C ALA A 177 10.12 11.78 6.33
N GLY A 178 9.81 13.04 6.66
CA GLY A 178 10.79 14.12 6.84
C GLY A 178 11.39 14.68 5.54
N SER A 179 10.78 14.44 4.38
CA SER A 179 11.27 14.81 3.04
C SER A 179 10.65 16.09 2.46
N ALA A 180 10.38 17.09 3.31
CA ALA A 180 9.68 18.32 2.92
C ALA A 180 10.38 19.11 1.80
N GLY A 181 11.72 19.16 1.81
CA GLY A 181 12.48 19.84 0.76
C GLY A 181 12.31 19.21 -0.62
N LYS A 182 12.23 17.87 -0.70
CA LYS A 182 11.98 17.15 -1.95
C LYS A 182 10.53 17.34 -2.41
N ALA A 183 9.58 17.31 -1.48
CA ALA A 183 8.18 17.61 -1.79
C ALA A 183 8.02 18.99 -2.44
N LEU A 184 8.69 20.02 -1.90
CA LEU A 184 8.71 21.36 -2.51
C LEU A 184 9.28 21.37 -3.93
N SER A 185 10.34 20.61 -4.19
CA SER A 185 10.94 20.56 -5.54
C SER A 185 9.99 20.00 -6.59
N LEU A 186 9.09 19.08 -6.20
CA LEU A 186 8.06 18.51 -7.08
C LEU A 186 6.86 19.45 -7.24
N LEU A 187 6.47 20.16 -6.19
CA LEU A 187 5.27 21.00 -6.18
C LEU A 187 5.43 22.32 -6.96
N ARG A 188 6.59 22.97 -6.85
CA ARG A 188 6.85 24.29 -7.48
C ARG A 188 6.58 24.34 -8.99
N PRO A 189 7.02 23.38 -9.83
CA PRO A 189 6.67 23.43 -11.25
C PRO A 189 5.16 23.25 -11.48
N LEU A 190 4.46 22.49 -10.64
CA LEU A 190 3.04 22.20 -10.80
C LEU A 190 2.13 23.33 -10.32
N THR A 191 2.53 24.11 -9.32
CA THR A 191 1.75 25.27 -8.86
C THR A 191 2.09 26.56 -9.60
N SER A 192 3.21 26.57 -10.35
CA SER A 192 3.56 27.66 -11.26
C SER A 192 2.96 27.48 -12.67
N ALA A 193 2.78 26.24 -13.13
CA ALA A 193 1.91 25.92 -14.26
C ALA A 193 0.44 26.08 -13.83
N ALA A 194 -0.45 26.52 -14.73
CA ALA A 194 -1.83 26.95 -14.42
C ALA A 194 -2.79 25.81 -13.96
N HIS A 195 -2.45 25.06 -12.92
CA HIS A 195 -3.30 24.09 -12.23
C HIS A 195 -4.13 24.75 -11.12
N GLN A 196 -4.62 25.97 -11.38
CA GLN A 196 -5.27 26.83 -10.36
C GLN A 196 -6.52 26.20 -9.73
N ASP A 197 -7.14 25.22 -10.40
CA ASP A 197 -8.32 24.51 -9.91
C ASP A 197 -7.99 23.33 -8.97
N ASN A 198 -6.73 22.93 -8.83
CA ASN A 198 -6.33 21.79 -7.99
C ASN A 198 -6.04 22.23 -6.55
N ALA A 199 -7.09 22.41 -5.75
CA ALA A 199 -6.97 22.84 -4.35
C ALA A 199 -6.06 21.92 -3.52
N ALA A 200 -6.11 20.59 -3.75
CA ALA A 200 -5.30 19.63 -3.02
C ALA A 200 -3.79 19.85 -3.27
N LEU A 201 -3.40 20.17 -4.50
CA LEU A 201 -2.03 20.50 -4.86
C LEU A 201 -1.51 21.74 -4.13
N PHE A 202 -2.31 22.81 -4.06
CA PHE A 202 -1.93 24.04 -3.35
C PHE A 202 -1.86 23.84 -1.84
N ILE A 203 -2.79 23.08 -1.26
CA ILE A 203 -2.75 22.70 0.17
C ILE A 203 -1.47 21.92 0.47
N ALA A 204 -1.13 20.93 -0.38
CA ALA A 204 0.09 20.14 -0.24
C ALA A 204 1.35 21.02 -0.34
N HIS A 205 1.38 21.99 -1.27
CA HIS A 205 2.49 22.93 -1.39
C HIS A 205 2.63 23.81 -0.15
N ALA A 206 1.54 24.39 0.34
CA ALA A 206 1.56 25.20 1.56
C ALA A 206 2.07 24.37 2.77
N ALA A 207 1.62 23.12 2.92
CA ALA A 207 2.08 22.23 3.98
C ALA A 207 3.58 21.91 3.87
N ALA A 208 4.08 21.59 2.68
CA ALA A 208 5.51 21.34 2.46
C ALA A 208 6.38 22.59 2.68
N ALA A 209 5.87 23.78 2.34
CA ALA A 209 6.51 25.05 2.60
C ALA A 209 6.62 25.32 4.10
N LEU A 210 5.54 25.11 4.87
CA LEU A 210 5.56 25.24 6.33
C LEU A 210 6.54 24.26 6.97
N ALA A 211 6.50 22.98 6.57
CA ALA A 211 7.41 21.95 7.08
C ALA A 211 8.90 22.25 6.77
N SER A 212 9.17 22.99 5.69
CA SER A 212 10.51 23.45 5.32
C SER A 212 10.88 24.83 5.88
N GLY A 213 10.06 25.42 6.76
CA GLY A 213 10.28 26.74 7.35
C GLY A 213 10.05 27.93 6.39
N ARG A 214 9.47 27.71 5.21
CA ARG A 214 9.18 28.71 4.18
C ARG A 214 7.80 29.38 4.42
N LYS A 215 7.66 30.08 5.55
CA LYS A 215 6.36 30.65 5.99
C LYS A 215 5.72 31.62 4.98
N GLU A 216 6.53 32.45 4.33
CA GLU A 216 6.01 33.42 3.33
C GLU A 216 5.52 32.72 2.05
N GLU A 217 6.22 31.67 1.60
CA GLU A 217 5.77 30.83 0.46
C GLU A 217 4.43 30.16 0.80
N ALA A 218 4.29 29.60 2.00
CA ALA A 218 3.03 28.99 2.44
C ALA A 218 1.87 29.99 2.50
N ARG A 219 2.11 31.21 3.01
CA ARG A 219 1.10 32.28 3.07
C ARG A 219 0.63 32.71 1.68
N ALA A 220 1.55 32.83 0.73
CA ALA A 220 1.20 33.21 -0.65
C ALA A 220 0.31 32.18 -1.36
N LEU A 221 0.34 30.92 -0.91
CA LEU A 221 -0.46 29.81 -1.44
C LEU A 221 -1.81 29.63 -0.72
N SER A 222 -2.00 30.30 0.43
CA SER A 222 -3.22 30.25 1.24
C SER A 222 -4.12 31.43 0.84
N LEU A 223 -4.87 31.28 -0.25
CA LEU A 223 -5.94 32.22 -0.65
C LEU A 223 -7.25 31.89 0.08
#